data_AF-A0A834M412-F1
#
_entry.id   AF-A0A834M412-F1
#
_cell.length_a   1.000
_cell.length_b   1.000
_cell.length_c   1.000
_cell.angle_alpha   90.00
_cell.angle_beta   90.00
_cell.angle_gamma   90.00
#
_symmetry.space_group_name_H-M   'P 1'
#
loop_
_entity.id
_entity.type
_entity.pdbx_description
1 polymer ?
#
loop_
_entity_poly.entity_id
_entity_poly.type
_entity_poly.pdbx_seq_one_letter_code
_entity_poly.pdbx_strand_id
1 'polypeptide(L)'
;MDPWSCQTHVTDFDKKITKFEDDFIPLINNDKLPDHEAYLAILESKLRKIKSDPNVLRQLAAKKEGFMLQLLNEEHSYSVEQSHLDEPIPNSQILRTLLPQKQALNQGEVVELIKYDQLSSEADDIDNTEPVSESK
;
A
#
# COMPACT_ATOMS: atom_id res chain seq x y z
N MET A 1 -18.02 2.42 -26.33
CA MET A 1 -18.69 1.64 -25.27
C MET A 1 -17.95 1.94 -24.00
N ASP A 2 -18.53 2.74 -23.12
CA ASP A 2 -17.89 3.13 -21.86
C ASP A 2 -18.29 2.13 -20.76
N PRO A 3 -17.34 1.41 -20.12
CA PRO A 3 -17.63 0.45 -19.07
C PRO A 3 -18.15 1.08 -17.76
N TRP A 4 -18.25 2.42 -17.68
CA TRP A 4 -18.65 3.16 -16.49
C TRP A 4 -20.07 3.77 -16.60
N SER A 5 -20.82 3.37 -17.63
CA SER A 5 -22.26 3.64 -17.74
C SER A 5 -23.05 2.83 -16.71
N CYS A 6 -22.93 3.18 -15.42
CA CYS A 6 -23.85 2.74 -14.39
C CYS A 6 -25.20 3.42 -14.65
N GLN A 7 -26.07 2.78 -15.43
CA GLN A 7 -27.49 3.12 -15.49
C GLN A 7 -28.13 2.69 -14.16
N THR A 8 -27.91 3.47 -13.12
CA THR A 8 -28.69 3.39 -11.89
C THR A 8 -30.02 4.09 -12.17
N HIS A 9 -31.11 3.33 -12.20
CA HIS A 9 -32.47 3.85 -12.10
C HIS A 9 -32.62 4.48 -10.70
N VAL A 10 -32.12 5.71 -10.50
CA VAL A 10 -32.32 6.45 -9.25
C VAL A 10 -33.66 7.16 -9.33
N THR A 11 -34.73 6.41 -9.08
CA THR A 11 -36.09 6.95 -8.95
C THR A 11 -36.36 7.25 -7.48
N ASP A 12 -35.72 8.27 -6.92
CA ASP A 12 -36.16 9.02 -5.73
C ASP A 12 -35.01 9.89 -5.20
N PHE A 13 -34.84 11.10 -5.78
CA PHE A 13 -33.93 12.11 -5.24
C PHE A 13 -34.57 12.98 -4.14
N ASP A 14 -35.88 12.86 -3.90
CA ASP A 14 -36.64 13.71 -2.97
C ASP A 14 -36.81 13.12 -1.55
N LYS A 15 -36.29 11.91 -1.29
CA LYS A 15 -36.29 11.34 0.06
C LYS A 15 -35.12 11.92 0.86
N LYS A 16 -35.44 12.81 1.81
CA LYS A 16 -34.50 13.31 2.81
C LYS A 16 -33.93 12.13 3.61
N ILE A 17 -32.68 11.74 3.31
CA ILE A 17 -31.94 10.73 4.07
C ILE A 17 -31.70 11.31 5.47
N THR A 18 -32.48 10.88 6.46
CA THR A 18 -32.44 11.41 7.84
C THR A 18 -31.51 10.65 8.76
N LYS A 19 -30.95 9.54 8.29
CA LYS A 19 -30.00 8.68 9.01
C LYS A 19 -29.22 7.83 7.99
N PHE A 20 -27.97 7.53 8.32
CA PHE A 20 -27.16 6.57 7.57
C PHE A 20 -27.79 5.18 7.72
N GLU A 21 -28.01 4.47 6.60
CA GLU A 21 -28.40 3.07 6.60
C GLU A 21 -27.14 2.25 6.89
N ASP A 22 -27.01 1.79 8.13
CA ASP A 22 -25.89 0.95 8.56
C ASP A 22 -26.12 -0.49 8.09
N ASP A 23 -25.71 -0.77 6.85
CA ASP A 23 -25.73 -2.10 6.24
C ASP A 23 -24.60 -3.02 6.76
N PHE A 24 -23.76 -2.55 7.69
CA PHE A 24 -22.67 -3.35 8.26
C PHE A 24 -23.11 -4.20 9.45
N ILE A 25 -24.34 -4.02 9.92
CA ILE A 25 -24.94 -4.85 10.97
C ILE A 25 -25.92 -5.81 10.29
N PRO A 26 -25.53 -7.08 10.05
CA PRO A 26 -26.44 -8.04 9.45
C PRO A 26 -27.67 -8.17 10.35
N LEU A 27 -28.86 -7.95 9.78
CA LEU A 27 -30.16 -8.08 10.45
C LEU A 27 -30.46 -9.53 10.91
N ILE A 28 -29.57 -10.46 10.55
CA ILE A 28 -29.66 -11.88 10.81
C ILE A 28 -29.12 -12.13 12.22
N ASN A 29 -30.05 -12.27 13.15
CA ASN A 29 -29.82 -12.86 14.45
C ASN A 29 -29.01 -14.15 14.29
N ASN A 30 -27.73 -14.18 14.69
CA ASN A 30 -27.00 -15.37 15.18
C ASN A 30 -27.30 -16.73 14.53
N ASP A 31 -27.59 -16.80 13.23
CA ASP A 31 -27.73 -18.05 12.51
C ASP A 31 -26.31 -18.55 12.24
N LYS A 32 -25.70 -19.06 13.32
CA LYS A 32 -24.52 -19.92 13.25
C LYS A 32 -24.77 -20.89 12.12
N LEU A 33 -23.80 -21.01 11.22
CA LEU A 33 -23.90 -21.98 10.13
C LEU A 33 -24.30 -23.35 10.71
N PRO A 34 -25.10 -24.15 9.99
CA PRO A 34 -25.62 -25.42 10.49
C PRO A 34 -24.53 -26.40 10.94
N ASP A 35 -23.29 -26.21 10.49
CA ASP A 35 -22.10 -27.00 10.86
C ASP A 35 -21.09 -26.23 11.73
N HIS A 36 -21.40 -25.03 12.20
CA HIS A 36 -20.48 -24.16 12.94
C HIS A 36 -19.81 -24.86 14.13
N GLU A 37 -20.57 -25.64 14.91
CA GLU A 37 -20.02 -26.38 16.06
C GLU A 37 -19.06 -27.48 15.62
N ALA A 38 -19.38 -28.20 14.54
CA ALA A 38 -18.50 -29.23 13.99
C ALA A 38 -17.22 -28.61 13.42
N TYR A 39 -17.34 -27.49 12.72
CA TYR A 39 -16.21 -26.74 12.19
C TYR A 39 -15.27 -26.25 13.30
N LEU A 40 -15.82 -25.63 14.36
CA LEU A 40 -15.03 -25.20 15.50
C LEU A 40 -14.37 -26.37 16.23
N ALA A 41 -15.07 -27.48 16.43
CA ALA A 41 -14.50 -28.67 17.08
C ALA A 41 -13.28 -29.23 16.31
N ILE A 42 -13.35 -29.23 14.97
CA ILE A 42 -12.23 -29.62 14.11
C ILE A 42 -11.08 -28.63 14.26
N LEU A 43 -11.36 -27.33 14.27
CA LEU A 43 -10.35 -26.29 14.40
C LEU A 43 -9.63 -26.38 15.76
N GLU A 44 -10.38 -26.52 16.84
CA GLU A 44 -9.85 -26.70 18.20
C GLU A 44 -9.04 -27.99 18.33
N SER A 45 -9.46 -29.08 17.68
CA SER A 45 -8.71 -30.33 17.62
C SER A 45 -7.36 -30.14 16.92
N LYS A 46 -7.36 -29.48 15.74
CA LYS A 46 -6.13 -29.15 15.01
C LYS A 46 -5.22 -28.23 15.83
N LEU A 47 -5.79 -27.22 16.47
CA LEU A 47 -5.07 -26.28 17.31
C LEU A 47 -4.45 -26.96 18.53
N ARG A 48 -5.18 -27.88 19.18
CA ARG A 48 -4.62 -28.71 20.27
C ARG A 48 -3.44 -29.54 19.80
N LYS A 49 -3.54 -30.20 18.63
CA LYS A 49 -2.43 -30.98 18.05
C LYS A 49 -1.18 -30.13 17.83
N ILE A 50 -1.36 -28.95 17.25
CA ILE A 50 -0.27 -27.99 17.01
C ILE A 50 0.35 -27.50 18.33
N LYS A 51 -0.49 -27.18 19.33
CA LYS A 51 -0.02 -26.78 20.66
C LYS A 51 0.67 -27.91 21.43
N SER A 52 0.32 -29.16 21.19
CA SER A 52 0.96 -30.31 21.82
C SER A 52 2.22 -30.79 21.11
N ASP A 53 2.45 -30.37 19.87
CA ASP A 53 3.62 -30.78 19.10
C ASP A 53 4.87 -30.00 19.54
N PRO A 54 5.83 -30.65 20.24
CA PRO A 54 7.01 -29.98 20.75
C PRO A 54 7.93 -29.47 19.63
N ASN A 55 7.89 -30.06 18.44
CA ASN A 55 8.72 -29.63 17.32
C ASN A 55 8.20 -28.31 16.75
N VAL A 56 6.88 -28.18 16.57
CA VAL A 56 6.27 -26.93 16.09
C VAL A 56 6.47 -25.80 17.09
N LEU A 57 6.30 -26.07 18.39
CA LEU A 57 6.57 -25.07 19.43
C LEU A 57 8.03 -24.61 19.43
N ARG A 58 8.98 -25.55 19.29
CA ARG A 58 10.40 -25.24 19.20
C ARG A 58 10.73 -24.41 17.96
N GLN A 59 10.16 -24.75 16.80
CA GLN A 59 10.34 -23.98 15.57
C GLN A 59 9.76 -22.57 15.69
N LEU A 60 8.59 -22.42 16.33
CA LEU A 60 7.96 -21.12 16.56
C LEU A 60 8.81 -20.26 17.51
N ALA A 61 9.33 -20.85 18.60
CA ALA A 61 10.22 -20.18 19.52
C ALA A 61 11.53 -19.74 18.83
N ALA A 62 12.14 -20.63 18.05
CA ALA A 62 13.35 -20.32 17.29
C ALA A 62 13.10 -19.23 16.24
N LYS A 63 11.94 -19.24 15.56
CA LYS A 63 11.57 -18.19 14.60
C LYS A 63 11.34 -16.85 15.29
N LYS A 64 10.67 -16.84 16.44
CA LYS A 64 10.46 -15.63 17.26
C LYS A 64 11.81 -15.05 17.71
N GLU A 65 12.70 -15.89 18.20
CA GLU A 65 14.04 -15.47 18.62
C GLU A 65 14.86 -14.97 17.43
N GLY A 66 14.86 -15.68 16.30
CA GLY A 66 15.52 -15.25 15.08
C GLY A 66 15.00 -13.91 14.55
N PHE A 67 13.69 -13.67 14.61
CA PHE A 67 13.11 -12.38 14.22
C PHE A 67 13.45 -11.25 15.19
N MET A 68 13.48 -11.52 16.49
CA MET A 68 13.91 -10.55 17.49
C MET A 68 15.39 -10.20 17.35
N LEU A 69 16.23 -11.21 17.11
CA LEU A 69 17.65 -11.01 16.79
C LEU A 69 17.82 -10.25 15.48
N GLN A 70 17.00 -10.55 14.46
CA GLN A 70 17.00 -9.77 13.22
C GLN A 70 16.62 -8.31 13.48
N LEU A 71 15.58 -8.03 14.26
CA LEU A 71 15.18 -6.67 14.60
C LEU A 71 16.26 -5.90 15.39
N LEU A 72 17.01 -6.59 16.25
CA LEU A 72 18.08 -5.99 17.06
C LEU A 72 19.42 -5.87 16.32
N ASN A 73 19.71 -6.79 15.40
CA ASN A 73 20.98 -6.87 14.67
C ASN A 73 20.90 -6.30 13.24
N GLU A 74 19.70 -6.06 12.69
CA GLU A 74 19.55 -5.15 11.56
C GLU A 74 19.85 -3.74 12.03
N GLU A 75 21.14 -3.42 11.99
CA GLU A 75 21.61 -2.06 11.82
C GLU A 75 21.14 -1.58 10.43
N HIS A 76 19.85 -1.24 10.33
CA HIS A 76 19.19 -0.53 9.23
C HIS A 76 18.86 -1.34 7.95
N SER A 77 17.68 -1.96 7.90
CA SER A 77 17.06 -2.28 6.59
C SER A 77 15.54 -2.00 6.51
N TYR A 78 14.81 -2.08 7.62
CA TYR A 78 13.54 -1.35 7.78
C TYR A 78 13.87 0.05 8.30
N SER A 79 14.44 0.84 7.39
CA SER A 79 15.02 2.14 7.68
C SER A 79 13.99 3.06 8.35
N VAL A 80 14.40 3.75 9.40
CA VAL A 80 13.65 4.89 9.98
C VAL A 80 13.22 5.88 8.88
N GLU A 81 13.98 5.96 7.77
CA GLU A 81 13.63 6.71 6.56
C GLU A 81 12.33 6.25 5.88
N GLN A 82 12.00 4.94 5.88
CA GLN A 82 10.73 4.43 5.33
C GLN A 82 9.52 4.84 6.18
N SER A 83 9.73 5.10 7.47
CA SER A 83 8.67 5.48 8.41
C SER A 83 8.13 6.89 8.16
N HIS A 84 8.93 7.75 7.50
CA HIS A 84 8.60 9.13 7.19
C HIS A 84 8.12 9.36 5.76
N LEU A 85 8.20 8.35 4.86
CA LEU A 85 7.80 8.52 3.46
C LEU A 85 6.31 8.86 3.31
N ASP A 86 5.46 8.37 4.20
CA ASP A 86 4.02 8.67 4.22
C ASP A 86 3.68 9.99 4.92
N GLU A 87 4.68 10.72 5.45
CA GLU A 87 4.45 11.99 6.12
C GLU A 87 3.98 13.07 5.12
N PRO A 88 2.85 13.75 5.39
CA PRO A 88 2.30 14.75 4.48
C PRO A 88 3.19 15.99 4.42
N ILE A 89 3.40 16.51 3.21
CA ILE A 89 4.20 17.72 2.98
C ILE A 89 3.29 18.97 2.93
N PRO A 90 3.76 20.14 3.40
CA PRO A 90 3.02 21.39 3.30
C PRO A 90 2.69 21.76 1.83
N ASN A 91 1.41 21.94 1.56
CA ASN A 91 0.89 22.26 0.23
C ASN A 91 0.96 23.77 -0.07
N SER A 92 1.67 24.16 -1.13
CA SER A 92 1.66 25.54 -1.63
C SER A 92 0.53 25.75 -2.64
N GLN A 93 -0.36 26.71 -2.36
CA GLN A 93 -1.48 27.06 -3.23
C GLN A 93 -1.01 27.56 -4.60
N ILE A 94 0.09 28.32 -4.62
CA ILE A 94 0.65 28.90 -5.85
C ILE A 94 1.20 27.79 -6.75
N LEU A 95 1.96 26.84 -6.20
CA LEU A 95 2.51 25.71 -6.96
C LEU A 95 1.39 24.84 -7.52
N ARG A 96 0.31 24.61 -6.76
CA ARG A 96 -0.85 23.89 -7.26
C ARG A 96 -1.50 24.55 -8.47
N THR A 97 -1.53 25.88 -8.52
CA THR A 97 -2.11 26.61 -9.66
C THR A 97 -1.20 26.61 -10.88
N LEU A 98 0.12 26.73 -10.67
CA LEU A 98 1.07 26.91 -11.76
C LEU A 98 1.63 25.58 -12.30
N LEU A 99 1.94 24.63 -11.43
CA LEU A 99 2.65 23.39 -11.74
C LEU A 99 2.17 22.22 -10.85
N PRO A 100 0.87 21.82 -10.93
CA PRO A 100 0.32 20.76 -10.08
C PRO A 100 1.05 19.42 -10.22
N GLN A 101 1.58 19.12 -11.41
CA GLN A 101 2.32 17.88 -11.69
C GLN A 101 3.67 17.77 -10.98
N LYS A 102 4.19 18.87 -10.41
CA LYS A 102 5.46 18.88 -9.66
C LYS A 102 5.26 18.81 -8.15
N GLN A 103 4.02 18.69 -7.69
CA GLN A 103 3.71 18.69 -6.27
C GLN A 103 3.55 17.25 -5.77
N ALA A 104 4.51 16.79 -4.97
CA ALA A 104 4.38 15.58 -4.17
C ALA A 104 3.43 15.82 -2.98
N LEU A 105 2.63 14.80 -2.66
CA LEU A 105 1.71 14.80 -1.54
C LEU A 105 2.39 14.36 -0.22
N ASN A 106 3.37 13.47 -0.33
CA ASN A 106 4.15 12.93 0.78
C ASN A 106 5.66 12.92 0.47
N GLN A 107 6.48 12.63 1.48
CA GLN A 107 7.94 12.59 1.34
C GLN A 107 8.42 11.49 0.39
N GLY A 108 7.70 10.36 0.28
CA GLY A 108 7.99 9.30 -0.67
C GLY A 108 7.89 9.74 -2.13
N GLU A 109 6.82 10.45 -2.47
CA GLU A 109 6.59 10.98 -3.82
C GLU A 109 7.65 12.02 -4.21
N VAL A 110 8.19 12.79 -3.26
CA VAL A 110 9.33 13.71 -3.54
C VAL A 110 10.54 12.93 -4.03
N VAL A 111 10.89 11.83 -3.35
CA VAL A 111 12.01 10.98 -3.75
C VAL A 111 11.80 10.41 -5.15
N GLU A 112 10.57 10.05 -5.49
CA GLU A 112 10.21 9.57 -6.82
C GLU A 112 10.32 10.66 -7.89
N LEU A 113 9.80 11.86 -7.64
CA LEU A 113 9.94 13.00 -8.55
C LEU A 113 11.41 13.37 -8.81
N ILE A 114 12.25 13.35 -7.77
CA ILE A 114 13.69 13.63 -7.91
C ILE A 114 14.38 12.59 -8.80
N LYS A 115 13.99 11.31 -8.72
CA LYS A 115 14.55 10.26 -9.59
C LYS A 115 14.25 10.53 -11.07
N TYR A 116 13.06 11.04 -11.37
CA TYR A 116 12.66 11.33 -12.76
C TYR A 116 13.13 12.71 -13.26
N ASP A 117 13.51 13.65 -12.37
CA ASP A 117 14.09 14.95 -12.74
C ASP A 117 15.58 14.85 -13.15
N GLN A 118 16.16 13.66 -13.05
CA GLN A 118 17.47 13.36 -13.64
C GLN A 118 17.30 13.26 -15.17
N LEU A 119 17.48 14.39 -15.85
CA LEU A 119 17.67 14.41 -17.30
C LEU A 119 18.78 13.43 -17.66
N SER A 120 18.44 12.44 -18.49
CA SER A 120 19.35 11.48 -19.11
C SER A 120 20.58 12.21 -19.63
N SER A 121 21.65 12.24 -18.84
CA SER A 121 22.87 12.99 -19.18
C SER A 121 23.63 12.34 -20.34
N GLU A 122 23.14 11.22 -20.85
CA GLU A 122 23.78 10.38 -21.85
C GLU A 122 23.13 10.45 -23.25
N ALA A 123 22.05 11.23 -23.44
CA ALA A 123 21.34 11.31 -24.73
C ALA A 123 21.70 12.54 -25.59
N ASP A 124 22.37 13.56 -25.04
CA ASP A 124 22.65 14.82 -25.76
C ASP A 124 24.10 14.97 -26.25
N ASP A 125 25.01 14.03 -25.94
CA ASP A 125 26.44 14.11 -26.33
C ASP A 125 26.78 13.45 -27.68
N ILE A 126 25.79 12.94 -28.43
CA ILE A 126 26.05 12.19 -29.69
C ILE A 126 25.85 13.05 -30.96
N ASP A 127 25.24 14.24 -30.89
CA ASP A 127 24.83 14.97 -32.12
C ASP A 127 25.55 16.31 -32.38
N ASN A 128 26.71 16.57 -31.77
CA ASN A 128 27.47 17.81 -32.02
C ASN A 128 28.97 17.59 -32.30
N THR A 129 29.31 16.57 -33.08
CA THR A 129 30.63 16.51 -33.74
C THR A 129 30.49 16.78 -35.24
N GLU A 130 30.33 18.06 -35.61
CA GLU A 130 30.68 18.49 -36.97
C GLU A 130 32.20 18.27 -37.18
N PRO A 131 32.64 17.56 -38.24
CA PRO A 131 34.03 17.64 -38.65
C PRO A 131 34.25 18.94 -39.41
N VAL A 132 34.78 19.96 -38.72
CA VAL A 132 35.49 21.07 -39.36
C VAL A 132 36.74 20.49 -40.03
N SER A 133 36.66 20.24 -41.34
CA SER A 133 37.82 19.96 -42.18
C SER A 133 38.32 21.27 -42.77
N GLU A 134 39.40 21.81 -42.19
CA GLU A 134 40.18 22.90 -42.79
C GLU A 134 41.62 22.42 -43.06
N SER A 135 42.15 22.84 -44.22
CA SER A 135 43.57 22.94 -44.62
C SER A 135 44.26 21.73 -45.27
N LYS A 136 44.46 21.81 -46.60
CA LYS A 136 45.77 22.14 -47.18
C LYS A 136 45.66 22.73 -48.58
#